data_AF-A0A968JQF9-F1
#
_entry.id   AF-A0A968JQF9-F1
#
_cell.length_a   1.000
_cell.length_b   1.000
_cell.length_c   1.000
_cell.angle_alpha   90.00
_cell.angle_beta   90.00
_cell.angle_gamma   90.00
#
_symmetry.space_group_name_H-M   'P 1'
#
loop_
_entity.id
_entity.type
_entity.pdbx_description
1 polymer ?
#
loop_
_entity_poly.entity_id
_entity_poly.type
_entity_poly.pdbx_seq_one_letter_code
_entity_poly.pdbx_strand_id
1 'polypeptide(L)' 'MKKIKAIIFDLDGTLIHSIPAIAHAANQLLLNYGFPVHPENKYVEWIGNGAIKLLEKAIPVKRMKNF' A
#
# COMPACT_ATOMS: atom_id res chain seq x y z
N MET A 1 -9.71 15.45 34.86
CA MET A 1 -9.51 14.68 33.61
C MET A 1 -10.00 13.25 33.80
N LYS A 2 -10.71 12.66 32.83
CA LYS A 2 -11.07 11.22 32.88
C LYS A 2 -9.82 10.37 32.66
N LYS A 3 -9.69 9.28 33.43
CA LYS A 3 -8.58 8.32 33.31
C LYS A 3 -8.74 7.52 32.01
N ILE A 4 -7.75 7.58 31.12
CA ILE A 4 -7.71 6.74 29.91
C ILE A 4 -7.49 5.29 30.34
N LYS A 5 -8.35 4.38 29.87
CA LYS A 5 -8.30 2.94 30.23
C LYS A 5 -7.67 2.06 29.15
N ALA A 6 -7.60 2.54 27.91
CA ALA A 6 -7.01 1.83 26.79
C ALA A 6 -6.56 2.81 25.70
N ILE A 7 -5.58 2.40 24.91
CA ILE A 7 -5.10 3.09 23.71
C ILE A 7 -4.99 2.03 22.62
N ILE A 8 -5.52 2.35 21.44
CA ILE A 8 -5.42 1.49 20.25
C ILE A 8 -4.50 2.21 19.27
N PHE A 9 -3.56 1.46 18.72
CA PHE A 9 -2.64 1.95 17.70
C PHE A 9 -2.96 1.26 16.39
N ASP A 10 -2.92 2.04 15.32
CA ASP A 10 -2.81 1.50 13.97
C ASP A 10 -1.41 0.87 13.80
N LEU A 11 -1.25 -0.01 12.80
CA LEU A 11 0.02 -0.68 12.54
C LEU A 11 0.85 0.10 11.52
N ASP A 12 0.33 0.23 10.31
CA ASP A 12 1.03 0.77 9.15
C ASP A 12 1.19 2.29 9.28
N GLY A 13 2.44 2.77 9.28
CA GLY A 13 2.74 4.18 9.43
C GLY A 13 2.54 4.72 10.85
N THR A 14 2.11 3.90 11.81
CA THR A 14 2.02 4.26 13.23
C THR A 14 3.03 3.48 14.07
N LEU A 15 2.95 2.15 14.09
CA LEU A 15 3.92 1.31 14.81
C LEU A 15 5.08 0.86 13.92
N ILE A 16 4.86 0.72 12.61
CA ILE A 16 5.84 0.22 11.66
C ILE A 16 5.92 1.15 10.44
N HIS A 17 7.14 1.51 10.04
CA HIS A 17 7.39 2.13 8.74
C HIS A 17 7.37 1.05 7.64
N SER A 18 6.18 0.62 7.25
CA SER A 18 5.95 -0.51 6.34
C SER A 18 6.01 -0.14 4.84
N ILE A 19 6.14 1.15 4.53
CA ILE A 19 6.15 1.67 3.15
C ILE A 19 7.22 1.00 2.26
N PRO A 20 8.49 0.85 2.66
CA PRO A 20 9.51 0.25 1.80
C PRO A 20 9.17 -1.20 1.44
N ALA A 21 8.64 -1.96 2.39
CA ALA A 21 8.25 -3.36 2.18
C ALA A 21 7.04 -3.47 1.25
N ILE A 22 6.04 -2.61 1.42
CA ILE A 22 4.84 -2.57 0.58
C ILE A 22 5.21 -2.16 -0.85
N ALA A 23 6.03 -1.12 -1.01
CA ALA A 23 6.51 -0.67 -2.31
C ALA A 23 7.31 -1.77 -3.02
N HIS A 24 8.20 -2.46 -2.30
CA HIS A 24 8.95 -3.59 -2.83
C HIS A 24 8.03 -4.71 -3.31
N ALA A 25 7.11 -5.18 -2.46
CA ALA A 25 6.20 -6.27 -2.80
C ALA A 25 5.30 -5.93 -4.00
N ALA A 26 4.74 -4.71 -4.02
CA ALA A 26 3.92 -4.26 -5.15
C ALA A 26 4.74 -4.13 -6.43
N ASN A 27 5.95 -3.58 -6.38
CA ASN A 27 6.82 -3.50 -7.55
C ASN A 27 7.26 -4.88 -8.07
N GLN A 28 7.53 -5.84 -7.19
CA GLN A 28 7.80 -7.22 -7.57
C GLN A 28 6.62 -7.83 -8.33
N LEU A 29 5.38 -7.62 -7.85
CA LEU A 29 4.18 -8.03 -8.57
C LEU A 29 4.10 -7.36 -9.94
N LEU A 30 4.27 -6.03 -10.03
CA LEU A 30 4.19 -5.30 -11.29
C LEU A 30 5.22 -5.83 -12.31
N LEU A 31 6.48 -6.07 -11.87
CA LEU A 31 7.53 -6.63 -12.71
C LEU A 31 7.16 -8.03 -13.23
N ASN A 32 6.63 -8.90 -12.38
CA ASN A 32 6.24 -10.26 -12.76
C ASN A 32 5.15 -10.29 -13.85
N TYR A 33 4.32 -9.25 -13.93
CA TYR A 33 3.28 -9.10 -14.95
C TYR A 33 3.68 -8.16 -16.10
N GLY A 34 4.93 -7.68 -16.14
CA GLY A 34 5.43 -6.78 -17.18
C GLY A 34 4.81 -5.38 -17.14
N PHE A 35 4.39 -4.91 -15.97
CA PHE A 35 3.83 -3.59 -15.76
C PHE A 35 4.90 -2.57 -15.31
N PRO A 36 4.69 -1.26 -15.55
CA PRO A 36 5.55 -0.22 -15.02
C PRO A 36 5.55 -0.23 -13.49
N VAL A 37 6.74 -0.11 -12.90
CA VAL A 37 6.92 0.06 -11.45
C VAL A 37 6.72 1.51 -11.03
N HIS A 38 6.48 1.74 -9.74
CA HIS A 38 6.32 3.07 -9.17
C HIS A 38 7.40 3.38 -8.12
N PRO A 39 7.80 4.64 -7.97
CA PRO A 39 8.66 5.06 -6.87
C PRO A 39 7.94 4.92 -5.52
N GLU A 40 8.70 4.75 -4.44
CA GLU A 40 8.18 4.52 -3.08
C GLU A 40 7.17 5.59 -2.63
N ASN A 41 7.42 6.85 -2.96
CA ASN A 41 6.54 7.98 -2.60
C ASN A 41 5.11 7.82 -3.16
N LYS A 42 4.91 7.11 -4.27
CA LYS A 42 3.57 6.83 -4.79
C LYS A 42 2.78 5.90 -3.88
N TYR A 43 3.45 4.97 -3.21
CA TYR A 43 2.80 4.04 -2.28
C TYR A 43 2.35 4.73 -0.99
N VAL A 44 3.04 5.79 -0.55
CA VAL A 44 2.60 6.64 0.57
C VAL A 44 1.25 7.29 0.27
N GLU A 45 1.03 7.73 -0.97
CA GLU A 45 -0.25 8.32 -1.41
C GLU A 45 -1.40 7.29 -1.49
N TRP A 46 -1.08 5.99 -1.53
CA TRP A 46 -2.05 4.94 -1.86
C TRP A 46 -2.43 4.04 -0.68
N ILE A 47 -1.61 4.02 0.37
CA ILE A 47 -1.82 3.21 1.57
C ILE A 47 -3.07 3.66 2.36
N GLY A 48 -3.55 2.79 3.27
CA GLY A 48 -4.66 3.09 4.18
C GLY A 48 -6.05 2.64 3.74
N ASN A 49 -6.20 2.13 2.51
CA ASN A 49 -7.48 1.61 1.99
C ASN A 49 -7.44 0.11 1.63
N GLY A 50 -6.44 -0.61 2.14
CA GLY A 50 -6.21 -2.03 1.87
C GLY A 50 -5.52 -2.32 0.52
N ALA A 51 -5.12 -3.57 0.35
CA ALA A 51 -4.27 -4.00 -0.77
C ALA A 51 -4.94 -3.87 -2.15
N ILE A 52 -6.22 -4.20 -2.27
CA ILE A 52 -6.94 -4.10 -3.56
C ILE A 52 -6.97 -2.65 -4.05
N LYS A 53 -7.28 -1.69 -3.18
CA LYS A 53 -7.31 -0.26 -3.54
C LYS A 53 -5.93 0.28 -3.90
N LEU A 54 -4.86 -0.28 -3.35
CA LEU A 54 -3.51 0.05 -3.76
C LEU A 54 -3.22 -0.50 -5.17
N LEU A 55 -3.58 -1.76 -5.43
CA LEU A 55 -3.35 -2.40 -6.73
C LEU A 55 -4.18 -1.77 -7.86
N GLU A 56 -5.42 -1.33 -7.58
CA GLU A 56 -6.26 -0.57 -8.52
C GLU A 56 -5.56 0.69 -9.05
N LYS A 57 -4.72 1.33 -8.22
CA LYS A 57 -3.94 2.52 -8.59
C LYS A 57 -2.62 2.17 -9.26
N ALA A 58 -1.99 1.07 -8.84
CA ALA A 58 -0.67 0.68 -9.31
C ALA A 58 -0.70 0.01 -10.70
N ILE A 59 -1.76 -0.73 -11.01
CA ILE A 59 -1.90 -1.49 -12.27
C ILE A 59 -2.44 -0.58 -13.40
N PRO A 60 -1.91 -0.67 -14.63
CA PRO A 60 -2.47 0.06 -15.77
C PRO A 60 -3.95 -0.24 -16.00
N VAL A 61 -4.78 0.81 -16.13
CA VAL A 61 -6.25 0.72 -16.26
C VAL A 61 -6.71 -0.26 -17.34
N LYS A 62 -6.00 -0.35 -18.48
CA LYS A 62 -6.33 -1.27 -19.59
C LYS A 62 -6.22 -2.76 -19.20
N ARG A 63 -5.46 -3.10 -18.15
CA ARG A 63 -5.17 -4.48 -17.71
C ARG A 63 -6.00 -4.90 -16.49
N MET A 64 -6.62 -3.95 -15.78
CA MET A 64 -7.38 -4.22 -14.56
C MET A 64 -8.67 -5.02 -14.79
N LYS A 65 -9.20 -5.04 -16.02
CA LYS A 65 -10.42 -5.81 -16.37
C LYS A 65 -10.21 -7.33 -16.43
N ASN A 66 -8.98 -7.80 -16.27
CA ASN A 66 -8.60 -9.21 -16.38
C ASN A 66 -8.23 -9.84 -15.01
N PHE A 67 -8.46 -9.13 -13.91
CA PHE A 67 -8.29 -9.57 -12.53
C PHE A 67 -9.63 -9.46 -11.80
#